data_AF-A0A2G1X3A4-F1
#
_entry.id   AF-A0A2G1X3A4-F1
#
_cell.length_a   1.000
_cell.length_b   1.000
_cell.length_c   1.000
_cell.angle_alpha   90.00
_cell.angle_beta   90.00
_cell.angle_gamma   90.00
#
_symmetry.space_group_name_H-M   'P 1'
#
loop_
_entity.id
_entity.type
_entity.pdbx_description
1 polymer ?
#
loop_
_entity_poly.entity_id
_entity_poly.type
_entity_poly.pdbx_seq_one_letter_code
_entity_poly.pdbx_strand_id
1 'polypeptide(L)'
;MPTRPPSDDSDEQSSDDNLTDWPPGDSGQHESSPPWIPLGIVGIVAVAIGWFFRPWLHGLVYTVYTTPLLLLGIVAGSVAAWATARSGDRVETVVNVLSSSDHTITPLRVGVVVLVIAAFALLPVANAVAGVTLSDQTMSQTATVERLDDVDADNPRIVTRAVADRYASNTLSRPQYRVGDTDISVVNGTPYWAAPLAPDGLFNKITKRQAGTVLVDMTTQQANVRSIDGELETGVGTIFHRNYRWELLKSQAYLVDYGDPKMVIHNDTQYIAVPYSEPQFHLT
;
A
#
# COMPACT_ATOMS: atom_id res chain seq x y z
N MET A 1 83.64 -44.72 57.11
CA MET A 1 83.38 -44.77 55.66
C MET A 1 81.88 -44.69 55.46
N PRO A 2 81.28 -43.88 54.56
CA PRO A 2 81.85 -43.17 53.41
C PRO A 2 81.44 -41.67 53.25
N THR A 3 82.31 -40.93 52.56
CA THR A 3 82.11 -39.83 51.56
C THR A 3 81.21 -38.62 51.82
N ARG A 4 81.87 -37.44 51.91
CA ARG A 4 81.42 -36.12 51.40
C ARG A 4 81.44 -36.14 49.85
N PRO A 5 80.70 -35.28 49.12
CA PRO A 5 81.24 -33.96 48.74
C PRO A 5 80.12 -32.85 48.68
N PRO A 6 80.27 -31.68 48.04
CA PRO A 6 80.37 -30.36 48.70
C PRO A 6 79.23 -29.37 48.29
N SER A 7 78.98 -28.28 49.04
CA SER A 7 79.21 -26.83 48.68
C SER A 7 78.95 -26.49 47.20
N ASP A 8 78.41 -25.35 46.80
CA ASP A 8 78.13 -24.04 47.40
C ASP A 8 77.22 -23.29 46.39
N ASP A 9 76.94 -22.03 46.68
CA ASP A 9 76.46 -20.96 45.80
C ASP A 9 75.02 -20.52 46.03
N SER A 10 74.96 -19.71 47.09
CA SER A 10 74.16 -18.51 47.25
C SER A 10 74.33 -17.55 46.07
N ASP A 11 73.24 -16.88 45.69
CA ASP A 11 73.08 -15.55 45.07
C ASP A 11 71.63 -15.57 44.51
N GLU A 12 70.68 -14.68 44.78
CA GLU A 12 70.72 -13.26 45.07
C GLU A 12 69.33 -12.82 45.61
N GLN A 13 69.37 -11.88 46.57
CA GLN A 13 68.52 -10.69 46.69
C GLN A 13 66.99 -10.82 46.90
N SER A 14 66.54 -10.46 48.12
CA SER A 14 65.93 -9.16 48.50
C SER A 14 64.42 -9.15 48.27
N SER A 15 63.63 -9.46 49.30
CA SER A 15 63.15 -8.52 50.31
C SER A 15 62.03 -7.61 49.79
N ASP A 16 60.94 -7.64 50.55
CA ASP A 16 59.91 -6.61 50.66
C ASP A 16 58.91 -6.59 49.48
N ASP A 17 57.60 -6.49 49.63
CA ASP A 17 56.81 -6.23 50.81
C ASP A 17 55.36 -6.65 50.54
N ASN A 18 54.72 -7.01 51.64
CA ASN A 18 53.29 -7.19 51.81
C ASN A 18 52.53 -5.88 51.48
N LEU A 19 51.63 -5.89 50.48
CA LEU A 19 50.34 -5.17 50.41
C LEU A 19 49.91 -4.99 48.94
N THR A 20 48.93 -5.75 48.50
CA THR A 20 47.75 -5.26 47.75
C THR A 20 46.87 -6.46 47.40
N ASP A 21 46.12 -6.88 48.41
CA ASP A 21 44.85 -7.55 48.21
C ASP A 21 43.89 -6.56 47.53
N TRP A 22 43.24 -7.00 46.45
CA TRP A 22 42.03 -6.40 45.87
C TRP A 22 42.16 -5.09 45.03
N PRO A 23 41.38 -4.91 43.94
CA PRO A 23 40.27 -5.75 43.46
C PRO A 23 40.62 -6.67 42.29
N PRO A 24 39.80 -7.72 42.05
CA PRO A 24 39.86 -8.50 40.83
C PRO A 24 39.58 -7.58 39.65
N GLY A 25 40.38 -7.70 38.60
CA GLY A 25 40.17 -6.98 37.36
C GLY A 25 38.72 -7.18 36.89
N ASP A 26 38.07 -6.06 36.59
CA ASP A 26 36.79 -5.99 35.90
C ASP A 26 36.82 -6.95 34.71
N SER A 27 36.24 -8.14 34.90
CA SER A 27 35.67 -8.91 33.81
C SER A 27 34.71 -7.95 33.12
N GLY A 28 35.05 -7.54 31.90
CA GLY A 28 34.28 -6.57 31.12
C GLY A 28 32.81 -6.79 31.34
N GLN A 29 32.17 -5.86 32.07
CA GLN A 29 30.74 -5.74 32.08
C GLN A 29 30.37 -5.48 30.63
N HIS A 30 30.01 -6.55 29.91
CA HIS A 30 28.96 -6.41 28.93
C HIS A 30 27.77 -5.91 29.73
N GLU A 31 27.65 -4.58 29.83
CA GLU A 31 26.40 -3.89 30.09
C GLU A 31 25.43 -4.42 29.04
N SER A 32 24.81 -5.55 29.37
CA SER A 32 23.75 -6.15 28.62
C SER A 32 22.64 -5.12 28.70
N SER A 33 22.55 -4.29 27.65
CA SER A 33 21.52 -3.28 27.56
C SER A 33 20.20 -3.97 27.90
N PRO A 34 19.44 -3.46 28.87
CA PRO A 34 18.22 -4.12 29.31
C PRO A 34 17.38 -4.53 28.10
N PRO A 35 16.82 -5.75 28.04
CA PRO A 35 16.25 -6.32 26.82
C PRO A 35 15.11 -5.49 26.21
N TRP A 36 14.55 -4.54 26.96
CA TRP A 36 13.55 -3.59 26.50
C TRP A 36 14.11 -2.43 25.64
N ILE A 37 15.39 -2.08 25.75
CA ILE A 37 16.03 -1.05 24.91
C ILE A 37 16.13 -1.50 23.44
N PRO A 38 16.69 -2.69 23.11
CA PRO A 38 16.70 -3.16 21.73
C PRO A 38 15.27 -3.42 21.21
N LEU A 39 14.35 -3.88 22.08
CA LEU A 39 12.94 -4.06 21.73
C LEU A 39 12.24 -2.73 21.39
N GLY A 40 12.52 -1.67 22.15
CA GLY A 40 12.01 -0.32 21.90
C GLY A 40 12.56 0.27 20.60
N ILE A 41 13.86 0.10 20.33
CA ILE A 41 14.48 0.54 19.07
C ILE A 41 13.87 -0.21 17.88
N VAL A 42 13.74 -1.53 17.96
CA VAL A 42 13.10 -2.35 16.92
C VAL A 42 11.65 -1.90 16.68
N GLY A 43 10.90 -1.62 17.75
CA GLY A 43 9.53 -1.09 17.65
C GLY A 43 9.48 0.26 16.93
N ILE A 44 10.35 1.21 17.29
CA ILE A 44 10.42 2.52 16.63
C ILE A 44 10.80 2.38 15.16
N VAL A 45 11.78 1.54 14.84
CA VAL A 45 12.18 1.26 13.45
C VAL A 45 11.03 0.65 12.67
N ALA A 46 10.29 -0.31 13.24
CA ALA A 46 9.13 -0.92 12.60
C ALA A 46 8.02 0.11 12.34
N VAL A 47 7.73 1.00 13.30
CA VAL A 47 6.76 2.09 13.13
C VAL A 47 7.22 3.07 12.05
N ALA A 48 8.51 3.43 12.03
CA ALA A 48 9.06 4.33 11.01
C ALA A 48 8.98 3.72 9.60
N ILE A 49 9.31 2.43 9.46
CA ILE A 49 9.17 1.68 8.21
C ILE A 49 7.70 1.62 7.78
N GLY A 50 6.80 1.27 8.71
CA GLY A 50 5.36 1.20 8.45
C GLY A 50 4.78 2.56 8.04
N TRP A 51 5.22 3.64 8.70
CA TRP A 51 4.84 5.00 8.32
C TRP A 51 5.39 5.38 6.96
N PHE A 52 6.64 5.03 6.64
CA PHE A 52 7.24 5.31 5.33
C PHE A 52 6.51 4.59 4.20
N PHE A 53 6.23 3.29 4.36
CA PHE A 53 5.53 2.47 3.36
C PHE A 53 4.00 2.50 3.49
N ARG A 54 3.46 3.38 4.32
CA ARG A 54 2.02 3.58 4.54
C ARG A 54 1.20 3.55 3.23
N PRO A 55 1.56 4.26 2.13
CA PRO A 55 0.79 4.20 0.89
C PRO A 55 0.67 2.81 0.26
N TRP A 56 1.69 1.95 0.40
CA TRP A 56 1.64 0.56 -0.09
C TRP A 56 0.80 -0.33 0.80
N LEU A 57 0.76 -0.04 2.10
CA LEU A 57 -0.05 -0.77 3.07
C LEU A 57 -1.53 -0.36 3.03
N HIS A 58 -1.87 0.73 2.35
CA HIS A 58 -3.24 1.26 2.29
C HIS A 58 -4.24 0.20 1.85
N GLY A 59 -4.00 -0.49 0.73
CA GLY A 59 -4.94 -1.50 0.23
C GLY A 59 -5.23 -2.61 1.25
N LEU A 60 -4.20 -3.10 1.92
CA LEU A 60 -4.33 -4.14 2.94
C LEU A 60 -5.07 -3.61 4.18
N VAL A 61 -4.65 -2.46 4.72
CA VAL A 61 -5.25 -1.87 5.92
C VAL A 61 -6.69 -1.47 5.66
N TYR A 62 -6.97 -0.82 4.53
CA TYR A 62 -8.31 -0.41 4.13
C TYR A 62 -9.23 -1.61 3.93
N THR A 63 -8.77 -2.70 3.32
CA THR A 63 -9.57 -3.93 3.14
C THR A 63 -9.93 -4.57 4.49
N VAL A 64 -8.98 -4.66 5.43
CA VAL A 64 -9.25 -5.19 6.77
C VAL A 64 -10.20 -4.27 7.54
N TYR A 65 -10.06 -2.96 7.37
CA TYR A 65 -10.91 -1.94 7.99
C TYR A 65 -12.35 -1.99 7.47
N THR A 66 -12.57 -2.10 6.17
CA THR A 66 -13.91 -2.15 5.57
C THR A 66 -14.56 -3.52 5.65
N THR A 67 -13.77 -4.59 5.83
CA THR A 67 -14.27 -5.97 5.91
C THR A 67 -13.86 -6.62 7.24
N PRO A 68 -14.48 -6.22 8.37
CA PRO A 68 -14.09 -6.72 9.69
C PRO A 68 -14.25 -8.25 9.85
N LEU A 69 -15.10 -8.90 9.04
CA LEU A 69 -15.22 -10.36 9.01
C LEU A 69 -13.92 -11.07 8.60
N LEU A 70 -13.02 -10.41 7.85
CA LEU A 70 -11.69 -10.96 7.56
C LEU A 70 -10.86 -11.16 8.84
N LEU A 71 -11.08 -10.36 9.88
CA LEU A 71 -10.42 -10.55 11.17
C LEU A 71 -10.75 -11.91 11.78
N LEU A 72 -11.99 -12.39 11.63
CA LEU A 72 -12.37 -13.73 12.07
C LEU A 72 -11.61 -14.82 11.30
N GLY A 73 -11.43 -14.64 9.99
CA GLY A 73 -10.61 -15.53 9.16
C GLY A 73 -9.13 -15.53 9.57
N ILE A 74 -8.56 -14.36 9.89
CA ILE A 74 -7.19 -14.23 10.40
C ILE A 74 -7.02 -14.93 11.75
N VAL A 75 -7.98 -14.75 12.67
CA VAL A 75 -7.98 -15.42 13.97
C VAL A 75 -8.09 -16.94 13.79
N ALA A 76 -9.00 -17.42 12.96
CA ALA A 76 -9.16 -18.85 12.67
C ALA A 76 -7.88 -19.46 12.07
N GLY A 77 -7.28 -18.80 11.08
CA GLY A 77 -6.02 -19.22 10.46
C GLY A 77 -4.86 -19.25 11.47
N SER A 78 -4.78 -18.24 12.34
CA SER A 78 -3.76 -18.15 13.39
C SER A 78 -3.91 -19.25 14.44
N VAL A 79 -5.13 -19.54 14.88
CA VAL A 79 -5.44 -20.64 15.79
C VAL A 79 -5.09 -21.99 15.16
N ALA A 80 -5.42 -22.20 13.89
CA ALA A 80 -5.07 -23.42 13.16
C ALA A 80 -3.56 -23.61 13.00
N ALA A 81 -2.82 -22.54 12.67
CA ALA A 81 -1.37 -22.57 12.60
C ALA A 81 -0.75 -22.89 13.97
N TRP A 82 -1.22 -22.23 15.03
CA TRP A 82 -0.75 -22.47 16.40
C TRP A 82 -1.02 -23.90 16.87
N ALA A 83 -2.25 -24.41 16.63
CA ALA A 83 -2.62 -25.77 16.97
C ALA A 83 -1.75 -26.81 16.24
N THR A 84 -1.44 -26.56 14.97
CA THR A 84 -0.56 -27.42 14.16
C THR A 84 0.89 -27.38 14.67
N ALA A 85 1.41 -26.19 14.98
CA ALA A 85 2.76 -26.03 15.54
C ALA A 85 2.92 -26.71 16.91
N ARG A 86 1.87 -26.73 17.73
CA ARG A 86 1.87 -27.38 19.05
C ARG A 86 1.70 -28.90 18.98
N SER A 87 1.10 -29.41 17.91
CA SER A 87 0.68 -30.82 17.79
C SER A 87 1.64 -31.67 16.95
N GLY A 88 2.94 -31.37 17.00
CA GLY A 88 4.01 -31.83 16.09
C GLY A 88 3.95 -33.28 15.58
N ASP A 89 3.36 -34.23 16.30
CA ASP A 89 3.27 -35.65 15.91
C ASP A 89 1.86 -36.17 15.56
N ARG A 90 0.77 -35.40 15.80
CA ARG A 90 -0.63 -35.92 15.66
C ARG A 90 -1.40 -35.38 14.45
N VAL A 91 -0.95 -34.29 13.85
CA VAL A 91 -1.64 -33.66 12.70
C VAL A 91 -1.21 -34.26 11.37
N GLU A 92 -0.03 -34.88 11.33
CA GLU A 92 0.48 -35.57 10.14
C GLU A 92 -0.47 -36.68 9.69
N THR A 93 -1.12 -37.40 10.61
CA THR A 93 -1.97 -38.56 10.28
C THR A 93 -3.32 -38.20 9.66
N VAL A 94 -3.93 -37.04 9.98
CA VAL A 94 -5.27 -36.69 9.47
C VAL A 94 -5.21 -36.00 8.11
N VAL A 95 -4.16 -35.22 7.86
CA VAL A 95 -4.01 -34.45 6.61
C VAL A 95 -3.37 -35.30 5.50
N ASN A 96 -2.55 -36.31 5.84
CA ASN A 96 -1.96 -37.23 4.87
C ASN A 96 -3.00 -38.16 4.20
N VAL A 97 -4.19 -38.32 4.79
CA VAL A 97 -5.32 -39.06 4.19
C VAL A 97 -6.00 -38.27 3.05
N LEU A 98 -5.84 -36.94 3.03
CA LEU A 98 -6.44 -36.05 2.02
C LEU A 98 -5.43 -35.53 0.97
N SER A 99 -4.13 -35.77 1.15
CA SER A 99 -3.08 -35.25 0.26
C SER A 99 -2.13 -36.36 -0.20
N SER A 100 -2.45 -37.02 -1.33
CA SER A 100 -1.57 -38.02 -1.98
C SER A 100 -0.33 -37.41 -2.66
N SER A 101 0.21 -36.30 -2.18
CA SER A 101 1.37 -35.65 -2.81
C SER A 101 2.36 -35.12 -1.76
N ASP A 102 3.65 -35.29 -2.05
CA ASP A 102 4.89 -34.98 -1.28
C ASP A 102 5.05 -33.49 -0.86
N HIS A 103 3.99 -32.85 -0.39
CA HIS A 103 4.03 -31.47 0.06
C HIS A 103 4.18 -31.43 1.58
N THR A 104 5.32 -30.91 2.05
CA THR A 104 5.56 -30.69 3.48
C THR A 104 4.46 -29.81 4.09
N ILE A 105 3.81 -30.36 5.12
CA ILE A 105 2.75 -29.67 5.87
C ILE A 105 3.43 -28.78 6.91
N THR A 106 3.52 -27.49 6.62
CA THR A 106 4.00 -26.50 7.61
C THR A 106 2.81 -25.87 8.34
N PRO A 107 2.94 -25.54 9.64
CA PRO A 107 1.89 -24.84 10.39
C PRO A 107 1.39 -23.56 9.70
N LEU A 108 2.31 -22.84 9.04
CA LEU A 108 1.99 -21.65 8.25
C LEU A 108 1.07 -21.98 7.07
N ARG A 109 1.33 -23.07 6.32
CA ARG A 109 0.48 -23.48 5.20
C ARG A 109 -0.93 -23.83 5.67
N VAL A 110 -1.06 -24.57 6.76
CA VAL A 110 -2.37 -24.91 7.33
C VAL A 110 -3.13 -23.64 7.71
N GLY A 111 -2.47 -22.70 8.38
CA GLY A 111 -3.07 -21.41 8.73
C GLY A 111 -3.54 -20.61 7.51
N VAL A 112 -2.73 -20.53 6.46
CA VAL A 112 -3.08 -19.86 5.20
C VAL A 112 -4.28 -20.53 4.52
N VAL A 113 -4.30 -21.86 4.45
CA VAL A 113 -5.43 -22.61 3.85
C VAL A 113 -6.72 -22.34 4.63
N VAL A 114 -6.68 -22.41 5.97
CA VAL A 114 -7.85 -22.11 6.80
C VAL A 114 -8.31 -20.67 6.64
N LEU A 115 -7.37 -19.70 6.57
CA LEU A 115 -7.69 -18.30 6.31
C LEU A 115 -8.40 -18.15 4.96
N VAL A 116 -7.89 -18.78 3.90
CA VAL A 116 -8.49 -18.70 2.56
C VAL A 116 -9.89 -19.31 2.58
N ILE A 117 -10.07 -20.49 3.17
CA ILE A 117 -11.39 -21.14 3.29
C ILE A 117 -12.36 -20.26 4.08
N ALA A 118 -11.93 -19.72 5.22
CA ALA A 118 -12.75 -18.84 6.05
C ALA A 118 -13.12 -17.55 5.31
N ALA A 119 -12.18 -16.93 4.58
CA ALA A 119 -12.45 -15.76 3.76
C ALA A 119 -13.47 -16.09 2.66
N PHE A 120 -13.30 -17.20 1.93
CA PHE A 120 -14.26 -17.63 0.91
C PHE A 120 -15.65 -17.94 1.48
N ALA A 121 -15.75 -18.46 2.70
CA ALA A 121 -17.03 -18.72 3.36
C ALA A 121 -17.72 -17.44 3.84
N LEU A 122 -16.95 -16.46 4.35
CA LEU A 122 -17.49 -15.25 4.99
C LEU A 122 -17.80 -14.13 3.97
N LEU A 123 -17.02 -14.01 2.89
CA LEU A 123 -17.17 -12.92 1.91
C LEU A 123 -18.54 -12.89 1.21
N PRO A 124 -19.15 -14.03 0.79
CA PRO A 124 -20.48 -14.00 0.17
C PRO A 124 -21.57 -13.50 1.12
N VAL A 125 -21.50 -13.90 2.40
CA VAL A 125 -22.46 -13.48 3.43
C VAL A 125 -22.38 -11.97 3.66
N ALA A 126 -21.17 -11.44 3.77
CA ALA A 126 -20.93 -10.01 3.92
C ALA A 126 -21.52 -9.19 2.76
N ASN A 127 -21.25 -9.62 1.52
CA ASN A 127 -21.72 -8.94 0.32
C ASN A 127 -23.24 -9.01 0.14
N ALA A 128 -23.87 -10.14 0.50
CA ALA A 128 -25.32 -10.28 0.41
C ALA A 128 -26.06 -9.32 1.35
N VAL A 129 -25.61 -9.22 2.61
CA VAL A 129 -26.22 -8.31 3.61
C VAL A 129 -26.00 -6.85 3.22
N ALA A 130 -24.79 -6.49 2.79
CA ALA A 130 -24.49 -5.15 2.32
C ALA A 130 -25.30 -4.77 1.07
N GLY A 131 -25.43 -5.68 0.11
CA GLY A 131 -26.17 -5.46 -1.14
C GLY A 131 -27.67 -5.23 -0.92
N VAL A 132 -28.30 -6.01 -0.03
CA VAL A 132 -29.71 -5.81 0.33
C VAL A 132 -29.92 -4.44 0.98
N THR A 133 -29.08 -4.10 1.96
CA THR A 133 -29.20 -2.82 2.70
C THR A 133 -29.04 -1.62 1.76
N LEU A 134 -28.03 -1.67 0.86
CA LEU A 134 -27.80 -0.60 -0.11
C LEU A 134 -28.96 -0.49 -1.12
N SER A 135 -29.50 -1.63 -1.56
CA SER A 135 -30.65 -1.66 -2.46
C SER A 135 -31.88 -1.01 -1.81
N ASP A 136 -32.20 -1.39 -0.58
CA ASP A 136 -33.36 -0.86 0.15
C ASP A 136 -33.23 0.65 0.39
N GLN A 137 -32.04 1.12 0.81
CA GLN A 137 -31.77 2.55 0.98
C GLN A 137 -31.90 3.31 -0.34
N THR A 138 -31.29 2.82 -1.41
CA THR A 138 -31.33 3.47 -2.73
C THR A 138 -32.76 3.53 -3.27
N MET A 139 -33.51 2.43 -3.20
CA MET A 139 -34.89 2.37 -3.65
C MET A 139 -35.81 3.26 -2.82
N SER A 140 -35.57 3.38 -1.51
CA SER A 140 -36.37 4.28 -0.65
C SER A 140 -36.20 5.78 -0.97
N GLN A 141 -35.06 6.15 -1.55
CA GLN A 141 -34.72 7.55 -1.89
C GLN A 141 -34.93 7.88 -3.36
N THR A 142 -35.36 6.92 -4.18
CA THR A 142 -35.54 7.14 -5.62
C THR A 142 -36.93 7.67 -5.93
N ALA A 143 -37.01 8.81 -6.62
CA ALA A 143 -38.25 9.27 -7.25
C ALA A 143 -38.35 8.67 -8.66
N THR A 144 -39.51 8.11 -9.01
CA THR A 144 -39.77 7.66 -10.39
C THR A 144 -39.93 8.89 -11.27
N VAL A 145 -39.23 8.94 -12.39
CA VAL A 145 -39.34 10.02 -13.37
C VAL A 145 -40.03 9.44 -14.60
N GLU A 146 -41.26 9.88 -14.90
CA GLU A 146 -42.05 9.34 -16.01
C GLU A 146 -41.56 9.81 -17.39
N ARG A 147 -40.76 10.88 -17.44
CA ARG A 147 -40.23 11.43 -18.69
C ARG A 147 -38.86 12.06 -18.46
N LEU A 148 -37.85 11.57 -19.17
CA LEU A 148 -36.57 12.27 -19.31
C LEU A 148 -36.81 13.54 -20.14
N ASP A 149 -36.20 14.66 -19.76
CA ASP A 149 -36.24 15.85 -20.60
C ASP A 149 -35.60 15.54 -21.96
N ASP A 150 -36.20 16.08 -23.02
CA ASP A 150 -35.65 15.94 -24.36
C ASP A 150 -34.27 16.56 -24.40
N VAL A 151 -33.30 15.80 -24.93
CA VAL A 151 -31.93 16.27 -25.16
C VAL A 151 -32.00 17.52 -26.04
N ASP A 152 -31.31 18.58 -25.62
CA ASP A 152 -31.23 19.85 -26.36
C ASP A 152 -30.99 19.61 -27.85
N ALA A 153 -32.03 19.88 -28.65
CA ALA A 153 -32.05 19.59 -30.08
C ALA A 153 -31.08 20.47 -30.87
N ASP A 154 -30.64 21.59 -30.28
CA ASP A 154 -29.74 22.54 -30.93
C ASP A 154 -28.26 22.15 -30.77
N ASN A 155 -27.91 21.26 -29.83
CA ASN A 155 -26.55 20.73 -29.65
C ASN A 155 -26.48 19.22 -29.30
N PRO A 156 -26.98 18.32 -30.17
CA PRO A 156 -27.09 16.90 -29.83
C PRO A 156 -25.79 16.09 -30.05
N ARG A 157 -24.69 16.68 -30.53
CA ARG A 157 -23.51 15.93 -30.97
C ARG A 157 -22.25 16.27 -30.18
N ILE A 158 -22.04 15.52 -29.10
CA ILE A 158 -20.79 15.53 -28.36
C ILE A 158 -19.80 14.48 -28.91
N VAL A 159 -18.51 14.81 -28.93
CA VAL A 159 -17.46 13.83 -29.19
C VAL A 159 -17.46 12.80 -28.07
N THR A 160 -17.50 11.52 -28.43
CA THR A 160 -17.41 10.43 -27.45
C THR A 160 -15.99 10.27 -26.94
N ARG A 161 -15.84 9.75 -25.71
CA ARG A 161 -14.54 9.49 -25.10
C ARG A 161 -13.57 8.75 -26.02
N ALA A 162 -14.03 7.67 -26.67
CA ALA A 162 -13.20 6.87 -27.56
C ALA A 162 -12.65 7.65 -28.78
N VAL A 163 -13.45 8.58 -29.32
CA VAL A 163 -13.00 9.45 -30.42
C VAL A 163 -12.01 10.49 -29.89
N ALA A 164 -12.27 11.07 -28.72
CA ALA A 164 -11.37 12.01 -28.08
C ALA A 164 -10.01 11.40 -27.74
N ASP A 165 -9.98 10.17 -27.21
CA ASP A 165 -8.75 9.42 -26.94
C ASP A 165 -7.92 9.26 -28.21
N ARG A 166 -8.57 8.99 -29.35
CA ARG A 166 -7.91 8.85 -30.64
C ARG A 166 -7.38 10.18 -31.17
N TYR A 167 -8.12 11.27 -31.00
CA TYR A 167 -7.63 12.61 -31.35
C TYR A 167 -6.44 13.01 -30.48
N ALA A 168 -6.55 12.86 -29.16
CA ALA A 168 -5.48 13.19 -28.22
C ALA A 168 -4.20 12.39 -28.48
N SER A 169 -4.32 11.07 -28.71
CA SER A 169 -3.16 10.20 -28.98
C SER A 169 -2.51 10.47 -30.34
N ASN A 170 -3.30 10.70 -31.39
CA ASN A 170 -2.75 10.98 -32.74
C ASN A 170 -2.08 12.35 -32.84
N THR A 171 -2.53 13.33 -32.06
CA THR A 171 -1.93 14.67 -32.04
C THR A 171 -0.70 14.74 -31.12
N LEU A 172 -0.47 13.73 -30.29
CA LEU A 172 0.66 13.72 -29.36
C LEU A 172 2.00 13.50 -30.08
N SER A 173 2.85 14.52 -30.08
CA SER A 173 4.19 14.49 -30.69
C SER A 173 5.33 14.27 -29.67
N ARG A 174 5.05 13.64 -28.52
CA ARG A 174 6.00 13.48 -27.41
C ARG A 174 6.28 12.00 -27.11
N PRO A 175 7.39 11.42 -27.62
CA PRO A 175 7.66 9.98 -27.51
C PRO A 175 7.84 9.45 -26.09
N GLN A 176 8.17 10.33 -25.12
CA GLN A 176 8.42 9.96 -23.73
C GLN A 176 7.15 10.04 -22.85
N TYR A 177 6.03 10.43 -23.46
CA TYR A 177 4.77 10.68 -22.79
C TYR A 177 3.63 10.01 -23.53
N ARG A 178 2.53 9.77 -22.82
CA ARG A 178 1.28 9.27 -23.35
C ARG A 178 0.11 10.02 -22.75
N VAL A 179 -0.98 10.03 -23.48
CA VAL A 179 -2.28 10.47 -22.97
C VAL A 179 -2.75 9.43 -21.95
N GLY A 180 -3.04 9.86 -20.73
CA GLY A 180 -3.64 9.01 -19.69
C GLY A 180 -5.16 8.92 -19.83
N ASP A 181 -5.83 8.47 -18.76
CA ASP A 181 -7.28 8.32 -18.77
C ASP A 181 -7.98 9.67 -18.91
N THR A 182 -8.94 9.73 -19.84
CA THR A 182 -9.77 10.90 -20.13
C THR A 182 -10.98 10.98 -19.21
N ASP A 183 -11.25 12.19 -18.71
CA ASP A 183 -12.48 12.52 -18.00
C ASP A 183 -12.96 13.92 -18.40
N ILE A 184 -14.23 14.25 -18.09
CA ILE A 184 -14.84 15.51 -18.45
C ILE A 184 -14.36 16.62 -17.52
N SER A 185 -13.87 17.71 -18.11
CA SER A 185 -13.58 18.96 -17.43
C SER A 185 -14.22 20.13 -18.18
N VAL A 186 -14.63 21.15 -17.43
CA VAL A 186 -15.17 22.38 -18.02
C VAL A 186 -14.14 23.48 -17.91
N VAL A 187 -13.82 24.13 -19.03
CA VAL A 187 -12.89 25.25 -19.10
C VAL A 187 -13.61 26.42 -19.73
N ASN A 188 -13.79 27.51 -18.97
CA ASN A 188 -14.49 28.73 -19.41
C ASN A 188 -15.91 28.48 -19.97
N GLY A 189 -16.64 27.51 -19.40
CA GLY A 189 -18.00 27.13 -19.85
C GLY A 189 -18.05 26.12 -20.99
N THR A 190 -16.92 25.78 -21.60
CA THR A 190 -16.84 24.75 -22.65
C THR A 190 -16.42 23.41 -22.05
N PRO A 191 -17.16 22.31 -22.34
CA PRO A 191 -16.78 20.97 -21.91
C PRO A 191 -15.66 20.38 -22.79
N TYR A 192 -14.67 19.78 -22.14
CA TYR A 192 -13.53 19.12 -22.75
C TYR A 192 -13.34 17.71 -22.16
N TRP A 193 -12.89 16.78 -22.99
CA TRP A 193 -12.21 15.58 -22.49
C TRP A 193 -10.79 15.96 -22.09
N ALA A 194 -10.53 15.96 -20.80
CA ALA A 194 -9.23 16.27 -20.22
C ALA A 194 -8.49 14.99 -19.87
N ALA A 195 -7.24 14.89 -20.31
CA ALA A 195 -6.36 13.76 -20.05
C ALA A 195 -5.02 14.23 -19.51
N PRO A 196 -4.43 13.56 -18.52
CA PRO A 196 -3.08 13.88 -18.08
C PRO A 196 -2.08 13.48 -19.16
N LEU A 197 -1.08 14.32 -19.40
CA LEU A 197 0.07 13.97 -20.21
C LEU A 197 1.11 13.27 -19.33
N ALA A 198 0.92 11.97 -19.15
CA ALA A 198 1.69 11.15 -18.22
C ALA A 198 2.97 10.58 -18.87
N PRO A 199 4.05 10.34 -18.10
CA PRO A 199 5.24 9.67 -18.61
C PRO A 199 4.93 8.25 -19.13
N ASP A 200 5.54 7.87 -20.25
CA ASP A 200 5.34 6.55 -20.87
C ASP A 200 6.50 5.59 -20.60
N GLY A 201 6.21 4.35 -20.22
CA GLY A 201 7.21 3.35 -19.86
C GLY A 201 7.82 3.53 -18.46
N LEU A 202 8.29 2.43 -17.85
CA LEU A 202 8.74 2.39 -16.45
C LEU A 202 9.82 3.42 -16.11
N PHE A 203 10.84 3.55 -16.97
CA PHE A 203 11.94 4.49 -16.74
C PHE A 203 11.47 5.95 -16.69
N ASN A 204 10.58 6.35 -17.61
CA ASN A 204 10.05 7.71 -17.62
C ASN A 204 9.10 7.94 -16.43
N LYS A 205 8.30 6.94 -16.01
CA LYS A 205 7.44 7.06 -14.82
C LYS A 205 8.22 7.27 -13.52
N ILE A 206 9.46 6.79 -13.45
CA ILE A 206 10.36 6.98 -12.29
C ILE A 206 11.09 8.33 -12.39
N THR A 207 11.56 8.72 -13.57
CA THR A 207 12.47 9.86 -13.74
C THR A 207 11.78 11.18 -14.07
N LYS A 208 10.63 11.15 -14.75
CA LYS A 208 9.91 12.33 -15.25
C LYS A 208 8.68 12.64 -14.42
N ARG A 209 8.17 13.85 -14.61
CA ARG A 209 6.91 14.35 -14.05
C ARG A 209 5.82 14.32 -15.11
N GLN A 210 4.57 14.48 -14.71
CA GLN A 210 3.49 14.75 -15.66
C GLN A 210 3.78 16.08 -16.37
N ALA A 211 3.72 16.11 -17.70
CA ALA A 211 4.14 17.26 -18.50
C ALA A 211 3.00 18.26 -18.81
N GLY A 212 1.77 17.94 -18.41
CA GLY A 212 0.63 18.81 -18.56
C GLY A 212 -0.69 18.06 -18.71
N THR A 213 -1.64 18.69 -19.40
CA THR A 213 -2.99 18.19 -19.66
C THR A 213 -3.34 18.36 -21.13
N VAL A 214 -3.88 17.33 -21.76
CA VAL A 214 -4.46 17.40 -23.10
C VAL A 214 -5.96 17.59 -22.97
N LEU A 215 -6.50 18.54 -23.73
CA LEU A 215 -7.91 18.85 -23.83
C LEU A 215 -8.41 18.56 -25.24
N VAL A 216 -9.50 17.83 -25.35
CA VAL A 216 -10.23 17.62 -26.61
C VAL A 216 -11.61 18.21 -26.47
N ASP A 217 -11.94 19.16 -27.34
CA ASP A 217 -13.22 19.86 -27.32
C ASP A 217 -14.37 18.89 -27.56
N MET A 218 -15.34 18.86 -26.64
CA MET A 218 -16.50 17.97 -26.77
C MET A 218 -17.55 18.50 -27.74
N THR A 219 -17.54 19.80 -28.03
CA THR A 219 -18.60 20.51 -28.76
C THR A 219 -18.42 20.48 -30.28
N THR A 220 -17.27 20.04 -30.78
CA THR A 220 -16.96 19.96 -32.21
C THR A 220 -16.51 18.58 -32.62
N GLN A 221 -16.97 18.10 -33.78
CA GLN A 221 -16.52 16.82 -34.35
C GLN A 221 -15.12 16.88 -34.95
N GLN A 222 -14.54 18.07 -35.11
CA GLN A 222 -13.18 18.21 -35.60
C GLN A 222 -12.19 17.84 -34.51
N ALA A 223 -10.99 17.39 -34.91
CA ALA A 223 -9.90 17.13 -33.98
C ALA A 223 -9.34 18.45 -33.41
N ASN A 224 -10.09 19.09 -32.52
CA ASN A 224 -9.69 20.28 -31.79
C ASN A 224 -9.03 19.86 -30.47
N VAL A 225 -7.72 19.65 -30.54
CA VAL A 225 -6.88 19.20 -29.43
C VAL A 225 -5.97 20.34 -28.99
N ARG A 226 -5.99 20.66 -27.69
CA ARG A 226 -5.10 21.64 -27.07
C ARG A 226 -4.32 20.98 -25.94
N SER A 227 -3.01 21.17 -25.90
CA SER A 227 -2.20 20.83 -24.73
C SER A 227 -1.98 22.06 -23.86
N ILE A 228 -2.21 21.94 -22.55
CA ILE A 228 -1.73 22.88 -21.56
C ILE A 228 -0.46 22.31 -20.97
N ASP A 229 0.65 22.96 -21.26
CA ASP A 229 1.95 22.59 -20.74
C ASP A 229 2.15 23.13 -19.33
N GLY A 230 2.82 22.33 -18.52
CA GLY A 230 3.18 22.67 -17.16
C GLY A 230 3.48 21.40 -16.40
N GLU A 231 4.69 21.30 -15.86
CA GLU A 231 5.04 20.13 -15.05
C GLU A 231 4.33 20.19 -13.70
N LEU A 232 3.64 19.12 -13.34
CA LEU A 232 3.09 18.96 -12.00
C LEU A 232 4.14 18.28 -11.12
N GLU A 233 4.38 18.83 -9.92
CA GLU A 233 5.27 18.22 -8.93
C GLU A 233 4.83 16.80 -8.59
N THR A 234 3.53 16.67 -8.34
CA THR A 234 2.83 15.42 -8.10
C THR A 234 1.79 15.21 -9.20
N GLY A 235 1.93 14.12 -9.96
CA GLY A 235 1.19 13.88 -11.20
C GLY A 235 0.51 12.52 -11.27
N VAL A 236 -0.30 12.36 -12.31
CA VAL A 236 -0.87 11.09 -12.74
C VAL A 236 0.15 10.32 -13.59
N GLY A 237 0.22 9.00 -13.38
CA GLY A 237 1.07 8.09 -14.15
C GLY A 237 2.54 8.03 -13.73
N THR A 238 2.98 8.80 -12.74
CA THR A 238 4.29 8.72 -12.08
C THR A 238 4.28 7.66 -10.97
N ILE A 239 5.43 7.39 -10.32
CA ILE A 239 5.56 6.39 -9.22
C ILE A 239 6.15 7.05 -7.96
N PHE A 240 5.92 6.44 -6.79
CA PHE A 240 6.41 6.87 -5.46
C PHE A 240 5.95 8.29 -5.10
N HIS A 241 6.82 9.10 -4.48
CA HIS A 241 6.53 10.45 -4.01
C HIS A 241 6.02 11.43 -5.07
N ARG A 242 6.22 11.14 -6.36
CA ARG A 242 5.70 11.97 -7.46
C ARG A 242 4.29 11.61 -7.88
N ASN A 243 3.75 10.50 -7.35
CA ASN A 243 2.43 10.00 -7.69
C ASN A 243 1.37 10.66 -6.80
N TYR A 244 0.28 11.14 -7.41
CA TYR A 244 -0.82 11.79 -6.68
C TYR A 244 -1.38 10.94 -5.54
N ARG A 245 -1.53 9.63 -5.74
CA ARG A 245 -2.09 8.73 -4.72
C ARG A 245 -1.13 8.54 -3.56
N TRP A 246 0.18 8.50 -3.83
CA TRP A 246 1.18 8.44 -2.77
C TRP A 246 1.12 9.69 -1.89
N GLU A 247 1.05 10.87 -2.51
CA GLU A 247 0.96 12.14 -1.81
C GLU A 247 -0.31 12.21 -0.95
N LEU A 248 -1.48 11.91 -1.54
CA LEU A 248 -2.75 11.90 -0.80
C LEU A 248 -2.73 10.94 0.39
N LEU A 249 -2.17 9.73 0.24
CA LEU A 249 -2.06 8.77 1.34
C LEU A 249 -1.05 9.17 2.42
N LYS A 250 -0.15 10.11 2.12
CA LYS A 250 0.82 10.66 3.07
C LYS A 250 0.28 11.88 3.79
N SER A 251 -0.34 12.82 3.08
CA SER A 251 -0.72 14.13 3.60
C SER A 251 -2.20 14.26 3.97
N GLN A 252 -3.07 13.39 3.46
CA GLN A 252 -4.53 13.47 3.66
C GLN A 252 -5.08 12.25 4.41
N ALA A 253 -6.41 12.06 4.35
CA ALA A 253 -7.10 10.94 4.96
C ALA A 253 -6.62 9.59 4.41
N TYR A 254 -6.45 8.60 5.28
CA TYR A 254 -5.88 7.30 4.93
C TYR A 254 -6.88 6.16 5.01
N LEU A 255 -8.02 6.34 5.66
CA LEU A 255 -9.08 5.33 5.72
C LEU A 255 -10.20 5.68 4.75
N VAL A 256 -9.82 6.06 3.52
CA VAL A 256 -10.72 6.50 2.46
C VAL A 256 -10.34 5.81 1.15
N ASP A 257 -11.32 5.56 0.29
CA ASP A 257 -11.05 5.07 -1.05
C ASP A 257 -10.97 6.25 -2.02
N TYR A 258 -9.77 6.50 -2.53
CA TYR A 258 -9.53 7.49 -3.59
C TYR A 258 -9.87 6.88 -4.95
N GLY A 259 -10.84 7.50 -5.63
CA GLY A 259 -11.26 7.13 -6.97
C GLY A 259 -10.34 7.66 -8.07
N ASP A 260 -10.85 7.64 -9.30
CA ASP A 260 -10.06 8.02 -10.47
C ASP A 260 -9.78 9.54 -10.50
N PRO A 261 -8.52 9.95 -10.76
CA PRO A 261 -8.17 11.35 -10.83
C PRO A 261 -8.68 11.98 -12.12
N LYS A 262 -9.18 13.22 -12.03
CA LYS A 262 -9.54 14.04 -13.20
C LYS A 262 -8.68 15.29 -13.29
N MET A 263 -8.29 15.64 -14.50
CA MET A 263 -7.57 16.89 -14.77
C MET A 263 -8.56 18.05 -14.84
N VAL A 264 -8.34 19.08 -14.04
CA VAL A 264 -9.17 20.29 -14.01
C VAL A 264 -8.30 21.49 -14.32
N ILE A 265 -8.77 22.38 -15.18
CA ILE A 265 -8.07 23.63 -15.47
C ILE A 265 -8.93 24.78 -15.00
N HIS A 266 -8.34 25.63 -14.16
CA HIS A 266 -8.98 26.81 -13.62
C HIS A 266 -7.98 27.98 -13.64
N ASN A 267 -8.36 29.10 -14.28
CA ASN A 267 -7.50 30.28 -14.45
C ASN A 267 -6.10 29.92 -15.01
N ASP A 268 -6.08 29.15 -16.12
CA ASP A 268 -4.88 28.63 -16.78
C ASP A 268 -3.94 27.79 -15.89
N THR A 269 -4.38 27.43 -14.69
CA THR A 269 -3.65 26.57 -13.76
C THR A 269 -4.23 25.17 -13.79
N GLN A 270 -3.35 24.17 -13.79
CA GLN A 270 -3.71 22.76 -13.84
C GLN A 270 -3.84 22.19 -12.43
N TYR A 271 -4.93 21.46 -12.18
CA TYR A 271 -5.23 20.79 -10.94
C TYR A 271 -5.56 19.32 -11.21
N ILE A 272 -5.26 18.47 -10.23
CA ILE A 272 -5.76 17.09 -10.19
C ILE A 272 -6.84 17.06 -9.13
N ALA A 273 -8.09 16.83 -9.54
CA ALA A 273 -9.17 16.58 -8.61
C ALA A 273 -9.37 15.07 -8.45
N VAL A 274 -9.43 14.60 -7.21
CA VAL A 274 -9.58 13.17 -6.90
C VAL A 274 -10.81 13.01 -6.01
N PRO A 275 -11.89 12.36 -6.49
CA PRO A 275 -13.01 12.02 -5.63
C PRO A 275 -12.56 10.96 -4.62
N TYR A 276 -13.14 11.00 -3.42
CA TYR A 276 -12.90 9.97 -2.42
C TYR A 276 -14.20 9.58 -1.72
N SER A 277 -14.24 8.35 -1.20
CA SER A 277 -15.33 7.85 -0.37
C SER A 277 -14.82 7.41 0.99
N GLU A 278 -15.63 7.64 2.03
CA GLU A 278 -15.32 7.25 3.40
C GLU A 278 -16.37 6.25 3.90
N PRO A 279 -15.96 5.10 4.46
CA PRO A 279 -16.91 4.12 4.97
C PRO A 279 -17.54 4.62 6.27
N GLN A 280 -18.87 4.52 6.35
CA GLN A 280 -19.63 4.78 7.58
C GLN A 280 -20.19 3.47 8.13
N PHE A 281 -19.73 3.09 9.33
CA PHE A 281 -20.18 1.87 9.98
C PHE A 281 -21.46 2.13 10.76
N HIS A 282 -22.50 1.37 10.43
CA HIS A 282 -23.76 1.37 11.15
C HIS A 282 -23.80 0.10 12.00
N LEU A 283 -23.77 0.27 13.32
CA LEU A 283 -24.10 -0.81 14.25
C LEU A 283 -25.63 -0.93 14.22
N THR A 284 -26.13 -1.98 13.58
CA THR A 284 -27.56 -2.35 13.61
C THR A 284 -27.77 -3.47 14.61
#